data_AF-A0A822G307-F1
#
_entry.id   AF-A0A822G307-F1
#
_cell.length_a   1.000
_cell.length_b   1.000
_cell.length_c   1.000
_cell.angle_alpha   90.00
_cell.angle_beta   90.00
_cell.angle_gamma   90.00
#
_symmetry.space_group_name_H-M   'P 1'
#
loop_
_entity.id
_entity.type
_entity.pdbx_description
1 polymer ?
#
loop_
_entity_poly.entity_id
_entity_poly.type
_entity_poly.pdbx_seq_one_letter_code
_entity_poly.pdbx_strand_id
1 'polypeptide(L)'
;ETIEPHCRTISQTINDIKSIVRACGSKASAKTCYKTAGVNNANVCSCNTDLCNHAPNFNRQYKIMTILSSIIIVAITMIMLR
;
A
#
# COMPACT_ATOMS: atom_id res chain seq x y z
N GLU A 1 15.60 -20.45 -6.97
CA GLU A 1 15.21 -19.34 -6.09
C GLU A 1 13.71 -19.17 -6.14
N THR A 2 13.02 -19.22 -5.00
CA THR A 2 11.61 -18.85 -4.91
C THR A 2 11.49 -17.35 -5.07
N ILE A 3 10.77 -16.93 -6.11
CA ILE A 3 10.50 -15.53 -6.42
C ILE A 3 9.35 -15.08 -5.53
N GLU A 4 9.65 -14.48 -4.38
CA GLU A 4 8.61 -13.93 -3.52
C GLU A 4 8.14 -12.56 -4.04
N PRO A 5 6.82 -12.32 -4.11
CA PRO A 5 6.28 -11.02 -4.46
C PRO A 5 6.72 -9.98 -3.43
N HIS A 6 7.23 -8.85 -3.90
CA HIS A 6 7.66 -7.74 -3.05
C HIS A 6 7.11 -6.41 -3.59
N CYS A 7 6.83 -5.51 -2.68
CA CYS A 7 6.44 -4.14 -2.96
C CYS A 7 7.49 -3.18 -2.44
N ARG A 8 7.60 -2.02 -3.08
CA ARG A 8 8.54 -0.95 -2.76
C ARG A 8 7.85 0.41 -2.75
N THR A 9 8.37 1.29 -1.90
CA THR A 9 8.01 2.70 -1.82
C THR A 9 9.29 3.53 -1.86
N ILE A 10 9.36 4.49 -2.77
CA ILE A 10 10.44 5.48 -2.87
C ILE A 10 9.84 6.83 -2.54
N SER A 11 10.28 7.44 -1.44
CA SER A 11 9.89 8.80 -1.05
C SER A 11 11.09 9.72 -1.18
N GLN A 12 10.98 10.73 -2.03
CA GLN A 12 12.05 11.70 -2.29
C GLN A 12 11.51 13.12 -2.25
N THR A 13 12.38 14.07 -1.92
CA THR A 13 12.10 15.51 -2.02
C THR A 13 13.07 16.10 -3.01
N ILE A 14 12.56 16.73 -4.07
CA ILE A 14 13.36 17.38 -5.13
C ILE A 14 12.83 18.81 -5.25
N ASN A 15 13.67 19.82 -5.01
CA ASN A 15 13.29 21.24 -5.05
C ASN A 15 12.00 21.53 -4.24
N ASP A 16 11.95 21.07 -2.98
CA ASP A 16 10.79 21.18 -2.08
C ASP A 16 9.51 20.43 -2.53
N ILE A 17 9.55 19.73 -3.67
CA ILE A 17 8.45 18.90 -4.14
C ILE A 17 8.64 17.47 -3.63
N LYS A 18 7.70 17.01 -2.82
CA LYS A 18 7.65 15.63 -2.34
C LYS A 18 7.07 14.71 -3.42
N SER A 19 7.84 13.72 -3.84
CA SER A 19 7.43 12.67 -4.78
C SER A 19 7.44 11.31 -4.10
N ILE A 20 6.39 10.51 -4.32
CA ILE A 20 6.27 9.15 -3.79
C ILE A 20 5.96 8.21 -4.94
N VAL A 21 6.87 7.28 -5.21
CA VAL A 21 6.70 6.21 -6.21
C VAL A 21 6.46 4.89 -5.49
N ARG A 22 5.47 4.13 -5.95
CA ARG A 22 5.09 2.81 -5.41
C ARG A 22 5.09 1.81 -6.55
N ALA A 23 5.71 0.65 -6.34
CA ALA A 23 5.75 -0.43 -7.32
C ALA A 23 5.79 -1.78 -6.62
N CYS A 24 5.30 -2.83 -7.27
CA CYS A 24 5.45 -4.21 -6.83
C CYS A 24 6.04 -5.05 -7.95
N GLY A 25 6.75 -6.11 -7.61
CA GLY A 25 7.37 -7.00 -8.56
C GLY A 25 7.98 -8.23 -7.91
N SER A 26 8.84 -8.90 -8.66
CA SER A 26 9.31 -10.26 -8.38
C SER A 26 10.76 -10.33 -7.90
N LYS A 27 11.53 -9.25 -8.03
CA LYS A 27 12.97 -9.24 -7.67
C LYS A 27 13.18 -8.93 -6.19
N ALA A 28 13.57 -9.93 -5.42
CA ALA A 28 13.87 -9.79 -4.00
C ALA A 28 14.83 -8.62 -3.71
N SER A 29 14.45 -7.78 -2.77
CA SER A 29 15.29 -6.71 -2.23
C SER A 29 15.40 -6.89 -0.73
N ALA A 30 16.58 -7.29 -0.25
CA ALA A 30 16.83 -7.71 1.13
C ALA A 30 16.74 -6.60 2.20
N LYS A 31 16.46 -5.33 1.85
CA LYS A 31 16.41 -4.22 2.82
C LYS A 31 14.98 -3.72 3.05
N THR A 32 14.59 -3.72 4.32
CA THR A 32 13.32 -3.21 4.85
C THR A 32 13.17 -1.71 4.60
N CYS A 33 14.18 -0.89 4.91
CA CYS A 33 14.27 0.51 4.49
C CYS A 33 15.73 0.98 4.43
N TYR A 34 16.05 1.83 3.46
CA TYR A 34 17.34 2.53 3.39
C TYR A 34 17.19 3.91 2.75
N LYS A 35 18.12 4.81 3.06
CA LYS A 35 18.23 6.10 2.40
C LYS A 35 19.31 6.05 1.33
N THR A 36 19.06 6.61 0.16
CA THR A 36 20.10 6.82 -0.86
C THR A 36 20.96 8.02 -0.45
N ALA A 37 22.27 7.92 -0.71
CA ALA A 37 23.18 9.05 -0.58
C ALA A 37 23.12 9.91 -1.86
N GLY A 38 23.09 11.24 -1.72
CA GLY A 38 23.17 12.17 -2.84
C GLY A 38 22.37 13.45 -2.63
N VAL A 39 22.31 14.28 -3.68
CA VAL A 39 21.59 15.57 -3.66
C VAL A 39 20.07 15.38 -3.52
N ASN A 40 19.56 14.27 -4.06
CA ASN A 40 18.16 13.86 -3.96
C ASN A 40 18.05 12.67 -2.99
N ASN A 41 18.14 12.95 -1.69
CA ASN A 41 17.97 11.95 -0.65
C ASN A 41 16.59 11.27 -0.79
N ALA A 42 16.58 9.98 -1.16
CA ALA A 42 15.37 9.19 -1.28
C ALA A 42 15.33 8.13 -0.18
N ASN A 43 14.18 8.01 0.49
CA ASN A 43 13.90 6.93 1.42
C ASN A 43 13.21 5.79 0.66
N VAL A 44 13.88 4.65 0.56
CA VAL A 44 13.39 3.45 -0.13
C VAL A 44 13.03 2.41 0.90
N CYS A 45 11.79 1.94 0.90
CA CYS A 45 11.31 0.86 1.76
C CYS A 45 10.75 -0.29 0.93
N SER A 46 10.87 -1.52 1.44
CA SER A 46 10.33 -2.73 0.82
C SER A 46 9.45 -3.50 1.82
N CYS A 47 8.42 -4.20 1.32
CA CYS A 47 7.50 -5.02 2.10
C CYS A 47 6.94 -6.16 1.24
N ASN A 48 6.37 -7.20 1.86
CA ASN A 48 5.93 -8.43 1.18
C ASN A 48 4.49 -8.86 1.51
N THR A 49 3.72 -7.99 2.17
CA THR A 49 2.30 -8.23 2.47
C THR A 49 1.40 -7.50 1.50
N ASP A 50 0.17 -7.97 1.34
CA ASP A 50 -0.81 -7.32 0.46
C ASP A 50 -1.05 -5.88 0.88
N LEU A 51 -1.11 -4.99 -0.11
CA LEU A 51 -1.35 -3.55 0.05
C LEU A 51 -0.33 -2.83 0.96
N CYS A 52 0.83 -3.43 1.28
CA CYS A 52 1.77 -2.88 2.24
C CYS A 52 2.42 -1.55 1.83
N ASN A 53 2.45 -1.24 0.54
CA ASN A 53 2.98 0.02 0.01
C ASN A 53 1.89 1.04 -0.33
N HIS A 54 0.63 0.86 0.08
CA HIS A 54 -0.48 1.74 -0.29
C HIS A 54 -0.29 3.19 0.20
N ALA A 55 -1.11 4.12 -0.33
CA ALA A 55 -1.12 5.49 0.16
C ALA A 55 -1.79 5.58 1.53
N PRO A 56 -1.24 6.30 2.53
CA PRO A 56 -1.69 6.26 3.93
C PRO A 56 -3.21 6.48 4.14
N ASN A 57 -3.89 7.18 3.23
CA ASN A 57 -5.33 7.42 3.27
C ASN A 57 -6.20 6.22 2.79
N PHE A 58 -5.61 5.17 2.24
CA PHE A 58 -6.32 4.00 1.70
C PHE A 58 -7.00 3.18 2.80
N ASN A 59 -6.34 3.00 3.96
CA ASN A 59 -6.89 2.26 5.10
C ASN A 59 -8.21 2.86 5.64
N ARG A 60 -8.38 4.18 5.53
CA ARG A 60 -9.61 4.85 5.99
C ARG A 60 -10.78 4.60 5.04
N GLN A 61 -10.54 4.64 3.73
CA GLN A 61 -11.60 4.41 2.74
C GLN A 61 -12.05 2.96 2.69
N TYR A 62 -11.11 2.00 2.77
CA TYR A 62 -11.44 0.58 2.79
C TYR A 62 -12.39 0.23 3.95
N LYS A 63 -12.08 0.68 5.18
CA LYS A 63 -12.92 0.43 6.36
C LYS A 63 -14.35 0.92 6.21
N ILE A 64 -14.55 2.10 5.61
CA ILE A 64 -15.88 2.68 5.42
C ILE A 64 -16.67 1.85 4.40
N MET A 65 -16.04 1.46 3.28
CA MET A 65 -16.71 0.59 2.30
C MET A 65 -17.10 -0.75 2.90
N THR A 66 -16.24 -1.41 3.69
CA THR A 66 -16.56 -2.72 4.27
C THR A 66 -17.79 -2.66 5.19
N ILE A 67 -17.91 -1.59 5.98
CA ILE A 67 -19.05 -1.37 6.88
C ILE A 67 -20.33 -1.11 6.08
N LEU A 68 -20.27 -0.28 5.04
CA LEU A 68 -21.45 -0.01 4.21
C LEU A 68 -21.94 -1.28 3.48
N SER A 69 -21.01 -2.08 2.94
CA SER A 69 -21.34 -3.33 2.28
C SER A 69 -22.01 -4.33 3.22
N SER A 70 -21.53 -4.47 4.47
CA SER A 70 -22.13 -5.40 5.42
C SER A 70 -23.56 -5.02 5.80
N ILE A 71 -23.85 -3.72 5.96
CA ILE A 71 -25.22 -3.22 6.24
C ILE A 71 -26.16 -3.57 5.09
N ILE A 72 -25.73 -3.35 3.85
CA ILE A 72 -26.54 -3.65 2.66
C ILE A 72 -26.83 -5.15 2.56
N ILE A 73 -25.82 -6.00 2.79
CA ILE A 73 -25.98 -7.46 2.76
C ILE A 73 -27.01 -7.90 3.82
N VAL A 74 -26.89 -7.40 5.06
CA VAL A 74 -27.85 -7.72 6.13
C VAL A 74 -29.26 -7.28 5.74
N ALA A 75 -29.43 -6.07 5.22
CA ALA A 75 -30.75 -5.58 4.78
C ALA A 75 -31.36 -6.47 3.68
N ILE A 76 -30.58 -6.87 2.67
CA ILE A 76 -31.04 -7.76 1.60
C ILE A 76 -31.44 -9.13 2.17
N THR A 77 -30.61 -9.71 3.05
CA THR A 77 -30.94 -11.01 3.66
C THR A 77 -32.22 -10.95 4.49
N MET A 78 -32.45 -9.87 5.24
CA MET A 78 -33.68 -9.68 6.01
C MET A 78 -34.93 -9.54 5.12
N ILE A 79 -34.80 -8.93 3.94
CA ILE A 79 -35.90 -8.84 2.97
C ILE A 79 -36.21 -10.21 2.36
N MET A 80 -35.18 -11.00 2.04
CA MET A 80 -35.33 -12.34 1.44
C MET A 80 -35.85 -13.41 2.41
N LEU A 81 -35.70 -13.19 3.73
CA LEU A 81 -36.17 -14.09 4.80
C LEU A 81 -37.61 -13.79 5.25
N ARG A 82 -38.24 -12.75 4.71
CA ARG A 82 -39.66 -12.42 4.91
C ARG A 82 -40.50 -12.97 3.78
#